data_AF-A0A537EBN1-F1
#
_entry.id   AF-A0A537EBN1-F1
#
_cell.length_a   1.000
_cell.length_b   1.000
_cell.length_c   1.000
_cell.angle_alpha   90.00
_cell.angle_beta   90.00
_cell.angle_gamma   90.00
#
_symmetry.space_group_name_H-M   'P 1'
#
loop_
_entity.id
_entity.type
_entity.pdbx_description
1 polymer ?
#
loop_
_entity_poly.entity_id
_entity_poly.type
_entity_poly.pdbx_seq_one_letter_code
_entity_poly.pdbx_strand_id
1 'polypeptide(L)'
;MSIKSVGQFYVPPSEVLGLLEVFRRMVNDSTRIGLVNDASSLRSLSLLSYNQLDHYDSPSCYKLCAISRAAGILAARKKSLRRAFSTRIPYVVRPCLVSCYGFKVNSGGLEIPISRGKHLRLPLTEHTLAIISQPGVEVRSFTLTRNRLSLSIAREAPGIECVSTVGVDRNLRNRTVGNDEETHHYDLSKTVRIASTTMRIVASFKRDDARIRRVLASKYGERRTARTGHLLHTATKTVVETAVQRRQAIVLEDILGIRRLYRKGNGQGRRHRGRMTGWSFSMAQR
;
A
#
# COMPACT_ATOMS: atom_id res chain seq x y z
N MET A 1 -3.63 -10.82 -10.69
CA MET A 1 -3.23 -9.63 -9.88
C MET A 1 -4.35 -9.34 -8.90
N SER A 2 -4.09 -9.31 -7.59
CA SER A 2 -5.10 -8.82 -6.64
C SER A 2 -5.10 -7.29 -6.71
N ILE A 3 -6.01 -6.73 -7.51
CA ILE A 3 -6.30 -5.30 -7.47
C ILE A 3 -6.89 -5.05 -6.08
N LYS A 4 -6.19 -4.28 -5.24
CA LYS A 4 -6.66 -3.94 -3.89
C LYS A 4 -7.55 -2.70 -3.88
N SER A 5 -7.39 -1.85 -4.88
CA SER A 5 -8.23 -0.70 -5.11
C SER A 5 -8.25 -0.33 -6.59
N VAL A 6 -9.38 0.22 -7.02
CA VAL A 6 -9.58 0.79 -8.35
C VAL A 6 -9.91 2.27 -8.18
N GLY A 7 -9.32 3.11 -9.03
CA GLY A 7 -9.50 4.55 -8.93
C GLY A 7 -9.78 5.20 -10.27
N GLN A 8 -10.54 6.28 -10.22
CA GLN A 8 -10.86 7.12 -11.36
C GLN A 8 -10.76 8.60 -10.99
N PHE A 9 -10.61 9.44 -12.01
CA PHE A 9 -10.85 10.87 -11.86
C PHE A 9 -12.37 11.14 -11.90
N TYR A 10 -12.79 12.19 -11.21
CA TYR A 10 -14.17 12.67 -11.25
C TYR A 10 -14.18 14.19 -11.06
N VAL A 11 -15.25 14.82 -11.53
CA VAL A 11 -15.51 16.24 -11.26
C VAL A 11 -16.32 16.30 -9.96
N PRO A 12 -15.82 16.94 -8.89
CA PRO A 12 -16.52 16.97 -7.61
C PRO A 12 -17.69 17.96 -7.64
N PRO A 13 -18.91 17.53 -7.28
CA PRO A 13 -19.99 18.46 -6.96
C PRO A 13 -19.62 19.34 -5.76
N SER A 14 -20.23 20.53 -5.68
CA SER A 14 -19.95 21.51 -4.61
C SER A 14 -20.25 20.92 -3.22
N GLU A 15 -21.28 20.09 -3.12
CA GLU A 15 -21.67 19.39 -1.90
C GLU A 15 -20.60 18.39 -1.45
N VAL A 16 -19.95 17.71 -2.39
CA VAL A 16 -18.83 16.81 -2.09
C VAL A 16 -17.66 17.62 -1.56
N LEU A 17 -17.32 18.74 -2.19
CA LEU A 17 -16.22 19.60 -1.71
C LEU A 17 -16.46 20.09 -0.27
N GLY A 18 -17.69 20.50 0.04
CA GLY A 18 -18.09 20.84 1.41
C GLY A 18 -17.91 19.66 2.37
N LEU A 19 -18.38 18.48 1.99
CA LEU A 19 -18.26 17.26 2.79
C LEU A 19 -16.79 16.83 3.02
N LEU A 20 -15.90 16.97 2.02
CA LEU A 20 -14.47 16.70 2.18
C LEU A 20 -13.84 17.61 3.25
N GLU A 21 -14.29 18.87 3.31
CA GLU A 21 -13.79 19.85 4.26
C GLU A 21 -14.35 19.60 5.67
N VAL A 22 -15.64 19.29 5.79
CA VAL A 22 -16.26 18.87 7.06
C VAL A 22 -15.55 17.63 7.63
N PHE A 23 -15.30 16.62 6.80
CA PHE A 23 -14.55 15.43 7.22
C PHE A 23 -13.13 15.77 7.67
N ARG A 24 -12.43 16.67 6.96
CA ARG A 24 -11.09 17.13 7.36
C ARG A 24 -11.10 17.78 8.74
N ARG A 25 -12.12 18.61 9.03
CA ARG A 25 -12.30 19.26 10.33
C ARG A 25 -12.58 18.24 11.43
N MET A 26 -13.50 17.29 11.20
CA MET A 26 -13.78 16.19 12.14
C MET A 26 -12.53 15.39 12.50
N VAL A 27 -11.67 15.06 11.51
CA VAL A 27 -10.41 14.34 11.75
C VAL A 27 -9.45 15.19 12.60
N ASN A 28 -9.32 16.48 12.29
CA ASN A 28 -8.42 17.38 13.03
C ASN A 28 -8.90 17.61 14.47
N ASP A 29 -10.20 17.73 14.70
CA ASP A 29 -10.77 17.88 16.04
C ASP A 29 -10.59 16.61 16.86
N SER A 30 -10.88 15.45 16.28
CA SER A 30 -10.61 14.14 16.91
C SER A 30 -9.11 13.96 17.21
N THR A 31 -8.24 14.46 16.32
CA THR A 31 -6.79 14.44 16.55
C THR A 31 -6.40 15.34 17.73
N ARG A 32 -6.99 16.53 17.85
CA ARG A 32 -6.76 17.45 18.98
C ARG A 32 -7.23 16.84 20.30
N ILE A 33 -8.45 16.28 20.33
CA ILE A 33 -9.00 15.58 21.49
C ILE A 33 -8.06 14.45 21.92
N GLY A 34 -7.56 13.68 20.95
CA GLY A 34 -6.60 12.60 21.21
C GLY A 34 -5.28 13.06 21.80
N LEU A 35 -4.76 14.21 21.37
CA LEU A 35 -3.52 14.78 21.92
C LEU A 35 -3.72 15.27 23.36
N VAL A 36 -4.86 15.91 23.66
CA VAL A 36 -5.17 16.40 25.01
C VAL A 36 -5.33 15.25 26.01
N ASN A 37 -5.87 14.11 25.57
CA ASN A 37 -6.21 12.97 26.44
C ASN A 37 -5.22 11.79 26.35
N ASP A 38 -4.06 11.94 25.69
CA ASP A 38 -3.13 10.85 25.30
C ASP A 38 -3.82 9.60 24.72
N ALA A 39 -4.91 9.80 23.99
CA ALA A 39 -5.74 8.73 23.43
C ALA A 39 -5.34 8.46 21.98
N SER A 40 -4.83 7.26 21.68
CA SER A 40 -4.45 6.87 20.31
C SER A 40 -5.18 5.63 19.78
N SER A 41 -6.07 5.01 20.57
CA SER A 41 -6.85 3.85 20.15
C SER A 41 -8.20 4.30 19.57
N LEU A 42 -8.75 3.52 18.63
CA LEU A 42 -10.07 3.78 18.08
C LEU A 42 -11.15 3.80 19.18
N ARG A 43 -11.12 2.82 20.10
CA ARG A 43 -12.10 2.71 21.18
C ARG A 43 -12.09 3.95 22.09
N SER A 44 -10.91 4.32 22.60
CA SER A 44 -10.78 5.47 23.50
C SER A 44 -11.16 6.79 22.83
N LEU A 45 -10.72 7.00 21.58
CA LEU A 45 -11.06 8.21 20.83
C LEU A 45 -12.53 8.28 20.45
N SER A 46 -13.18 7.15 20.18
CA SER A 46 -14.61 7.11 19.89
C SER A 46 -15.42 7.58 21.09
N LEU A 47 -15.11 7.11 22.30
CA LEU A 47 -15.79 7.55 23.53
C LEU A 47 -15.63 9.05 23.79
N LEU A 48 -14.45 9.61 23.51
CA LEU A 48 -14.16 11.03 23.76
C LEU A 48 -14.70 11.96 22.67
N SER A 49 -14.63 11.54 21.40
CA SER A 49 -14.83 12.44 20.26
C SER A 49 -16.23 12.33 19.66
N TYR A 50 -16.91 11.18 19.75
CA TYR A 50 -18.10 10.92 18.94
C TYR A 50 -19.21 11.96 19.14
N ASN A 51 -19.60 12.22 20.40
CA ASN A 51 -20.63 13.24 20.72
C ASN A 51 -20.12 14.67 20.46
N GLN A 52 -18.81 14.92 20.61
CA GLN A 52 -18.25 16.23 20.30
C GLN A 52 -18.35 16.57 18.81
N LEU A 53 -18.45 15.57 17.93
CA LEU A 53 -18.64 15.79 16.49
C LEU A 53 -20.10 16.04 16.09
N ASP A 54 -21.06 16.10 17.02
CA ASP A 54 -22.49 16.28 16.70
C ASP A 54 -22.83 17.65 16.13
N HIS A 55 -22.01 18.67 16.40
CA HIS A 55 -22.18 20.01 15.84
C HIS A 55 -21.86 20.10 14.34
N TYR A 56 -21.24 19.06 13.75
CA TYR A 56 -20.99 19.01 12.32
C TYR A 56 -22.24 18.54 11.57
N ASP A 57 -22.69 19.33 10.59
CA ASP A 57 -23.70 18.91 9.62
C ASP A 57 -23.11 17.86 8.67
N SER A 58 -23.13 16.59 9.11
CA SER A 58 -22.66 15.45 8.34
C SER A 58 -23.37 14.16 8.74
N PRO A 59 -23.51 13.19 7.81
CA PRO A 59 -23.98 11.86 8.13
C PRO A 59 -23.15 11.18 9.22
N SER A 60 -23.83 10.53 10.17
CA SER A 60 -23.20 9.87 11.33
C SER A 60 -22.19 8.80 10.94
N CYS A 61 -22.38 8.13 9.79
CA CYS A 61 -21.47 7.11 9.27
C CYS A 61 -20.02 7.63 9.09
N TYR A 62 -19.84 8.93 8.84
CA TYR A 62 -18.52 9.52 8.64
C TYR A 62 -17.78 9.85 9.93
N LYS A 63 -18.48 9.99 11.06
CA LYS A 63 -17.86 10.33 12.36
C LYS A 63 -16.88 9.23 12.79
N LEU A 64 -17.31 7.96 12.76
CA LEU A 64 -16.43 6.84 13.10
C LEU A 64 -15.23 6.72 12.16
N CYS A 65 -15.41 7.00 10.86
CA CYS A 65 -14.31 6.98 9.90
C CYS A 65 -13.32 8.14 10.15
N ALA A 66 -13.80 9.33 10.52
CA ALA A 66 -12.95 10.46 10.89
C ALA A 66 -12.13 10.15 12.15
N ILE A 67 -12.78 9.58 13.18
CA ILE A 67 -12.15 9.16 14.44
C ILE A 67 -11.12 8.06 14.18
N SER A 68 -11.44 7.04 13.38
CA SER A 68 -10.53 5.97 12.99
C SER A 68 -9.28 6.50 12.30
N ARG A 69 -9.46 7.47 11.40
CA ARG A 69 -8.33 8.14 10.75
C ARG A 69 -7.47 8.93 11.74
N ALA A 70 -8.08 9.66 12.68
CA ALA A 70 -7.35 10.38 13.73
C ALA A 70 -6.56 9.41 14.62
N ALA A 71 -7.16 8.29 15.02
CA ALA A 71 -6.50 7.23 15.79
C ALA A 71 -5.26 6.69 15.08
N GLY A 72 -5.36 6.41 13.77
CA GLY A 72 -4.23 5.97 12.96
C GLY A 72 -3.08 6.98 12.91
N ILE A 73 -3.40 8.27 12.78
CA ILE A 73 -2.40 9.37 12.80
C ILE A 73 -1.69 9.43 14.16
N LEU A 74 -2.45 9.35 15.26
CA LEU A 74 -1.91 9.41 16.62
C LEU A 74 -1.07 8.19 16.96
N ALA A 75 -1.51 6.99 16.57
CA ALA A 75 -0.75 5.75 16.73
C ALA A 75 0.59 5.78 15.96
N ALA A 76 0.58 6.32 14.74
CA ALA A 76 1.80 6.52 13.95
C ALA A 76 2.76 7.51 14.63
N ARG A 77 2.25 8.61 15.19
CA ARG A 77 3.05 9.55 15.98
C ARG A 77 3.65 8.90 17.22
N LYS A 78 2.87 8.16 18.00
CA LYS A 78 3.34 7.42 19.20
C LYS A 78 4.44 6.41 18.84
N LYS A 79 4.35 5.78 17.67
CA LYS A 79 5.41 4.90 17.13
C LYS A 79 6.69 5.67 16.78
N SER A 80 6.58 6.88 16.22
CA SER A 80 7.74 7.73 15.91
C SER A 80 8.41 8.28 17.16
N LEU A 81 7.64 8.72 18.16
CA LEU A 81 8.13 9.16 19.47
C LEU A 81 8.90 8.04 20.18
N ARG A 82 8.36 6.82 20.19
CA ARG A 82 9.06 5.63 20.73
C ARG A 82 10.39 5.33 20.05
N ARG A 83 10.61 5.82 18.83
CA ARG A 83 11.87 5.67 18.07
C ARG A 83 12.77 6.89 18.18
N ALA A 84 12.48 7.81 19.11
CA ALA A 84 13.20 9.08 19.31
C ALA A 84 13.28 9.97 18.06
N PHE A 85 12.30 9.87 17.15
CA PHE A 85 12.19 10.81 16.04
C PHE A 85 11.53 12.11 16.51
N SER A 86 12.07 13.26 16.06
CA SER A 86 11.40 14.55 16.19
C SER A 86 10.05 14.50 15.46
N THR A 87 8.95 14.79 16.16
CA THR A 87 7.60 14.79 15.58
C THR A 87 6.90 16.11 15.82
N ARG A 88 6.22 16.62 14.78
CA ARG A 88 5.36 17.81 14.87
C ARG A 88 3.97 17.42 15.38
N ILE A 89 3.19 18.42 15.77
CA ILE A 89 1.76 18.25 16.06
C ILE A 89 1.08 17.79 14.76
N PRO A 90 0.39 16.64 14.76
CA PRO A 90 -0.25 16.11 13.57
C PRO A 90 -1.44 16.98 13.16
N TYR A 91 -1.53 17.27 11.85
CA TYR A 91 -2.63 18.03 11.28
C TYR A 91 -2.89 17.61 9.83
N VAL A 92 -4.15 17.38 9.49
CA VAL A 92 -4.60 17.01 8.15
C VAL A 92 -4.89 18.27 7.33
N VAL A 93 -3.99 18.57 6.41
CA VAL A 93 -4.06 19.74 5.52
C VAL A 93 -4.97 19.50 4.31
N ARG A 94 -4.88 18.31 3.69
CA ARG A 94 -5.59 18.02 2.44
C ARG A 94 -6.98 17.42 2.72
N PRO A 95 -8.07 18.03 2.20
CA PRO A 95 -9.41 17.51 2.38
C PRO A 95 -9.58 16.22 1.58
N CYS A 96 -10.13 15.22 2.25
CA CYS A 96 -10.46 13.92 1.66
C CYS A 96 -11.40 13.17 2.60
N LEU A 97 -12.34 12.43 2.02
CA LEU A 97 -13.33 11.64 2.71
C LEU A 97 -12.97 10.18 2.53
N VAL A 98 -13.00 9.40 3.61
CA VAL A 98 -12.87 7.95 3.57
C VAL A 98 -14.06 7.39 4.33
N SER A 99 -14.76 6.43 3.74
CA SER A 99 -15.80 5.71 4.46
C SER A 99 -15.85 4.24 4.05
N CYS A 100 -16.06 3.38 5.06
CA CYS A 100 -16.40 1.97 4.89
C CYS A 100 -17.88 1.69 5.22
N TYR A 101 -18.66 2.73 5.48
CA TYR A 101 -20.06 2.64 5.86
C TYR A 101 -20.95 3.55 5.02
N GLY A 102 -22.23 3.18 4.95
CA GLY A 102 -23.28 4.04 4.40
C GLY A 102 -23.04 4.40 2.95
N PHE A 103 -22.57 3.49 2.11
CA PHE A 103 -22.49 3.69 0.66
C PHE A 103 -23.06 2.48 -0.06
N LYS A 104 -23.51 2.69 -1.30
CA LYS A 104 -23.96 1.64 -2.20
C LYS A 104 -23.27 1.78 -3.54
N VAL A 105 -23.01 0.66 -4.20
CA VAL A 105 -22.42 0.63 -5.54
C VAL A 105 -23.42 -0.07 -6.44
N ASN A 106 -24.34 0.71 -7.00
CA ASN A 106 -25.48 0.19 -7.76
C ASN A 106 -25.59 0.92 -9.09
N SER A 107 -26.14 0.23 -10.09
CA SER A 107 -26.59 0.81 -11.37
C SER A 107 -25.53 1.63 -12.13
N GLY A 108 -24.24 1.39 -11.92
CA GLY A 108 -23.17 2.13 -12.59
C GLY A 108 -22.62 3.35 -11.81
N GLY A 109 -22.99 3.53 -10.54
CA GLY A 109 -22.54 4.67 -9.72
C GLY A 109 -22.24 4.30 -8.26
N LEU A 110 -21.43 5.14 -7.62
CA LEU A 110 -21.23 5.16 -6.17
C LEU A 110 -22.26 6.11 -5.55
N GLU A 111 -23.15 5.59 -4.71
CA GLU A 111 -24.13 6.38 -3.96
C GLU A 111 -23.64 6.59 -2.53
N ILE A 112 -23.59 7.86 -2.11
CA ILE A 112 -23.10 8.28 -0.79
C ILE A 112 -24.06 9.29 -0.13
N PRO A 113 -24.22 9.27 1.20
CA PRO A 113 -25.01 10.26 1.92
C PRO A 113 -24.24 11.56 1.99
N ILE A 114 -24.93 12.67 1.74
CA ILE A 114 -24.38 14.02 1.89
C ILE A 114 -24.92 14.67 3.15
N SER A 115 -26.21 14.47 3.43
CA SER A 115 -26.88 14.95 4.64
C SER A 115 -28.04 14.00 4.98
N ARG A 116 -28.78 14.29 6.05
CA ARG A 116 -29.89 13.44 6.50
C ARG A 116 -30.91 13.24 5.36
N GLY A 117 -31.11 11.98 4.95
CA GLY A 117 -32.04 11.59 3.89
C GLY A 117 -31.58 11.92 2.46
N LYS A 118 -30.48 12.67 2.27
CA LYS A 118 -29.99 13.07 0.94
C LYS A 118 -28.78 12.25 0.53
N HIS A 119 -28.91 11.59 -0.61
CA HIS A 119 -27.85 10.82 -1.23
C HIS A 119 -27.43 11.47 -2.55
N LEU A 120 -26.13 11.39 -2.84
CA LEU A 120 -25.56 11.77 -4.12
C LEU A 120 -25.01 10.54 -4.80
N ARG A 121 -25.24 10.46 -6.10
CA ARG A 121 -24.67 9.45 -6.97
C ARG A 121 -23.51 10.02 -7.78
N LEU A 122 -22.35 9.39 -7.65
CA LEU A 122 -21.15 9.67 -8.44
C LEU A 122 -21.03 8.60 -9.55
N PRO A 123 -21.01 8.98 -10.83
CA PRO A 123 -20.90 8.03 -11.92
C PRO A 123 -19.53 7.34 -11.93
N LEU A 124 -19.51 6.03 -12.15
CA LEU A 124 -18.28 5.26 -12.28
C LEU A 124 -17.92 5.09 -13.76
N THR A 125 -16.63 5.11 -14.09
CA THR A 125 -16.15 4.88 -15.46
C THR A 125 -16.32 3.41 -15.84
N GLU A 126 -16.38 3.14 -17.14
CA GLU A 126 -16.43 1.76 -17.67
C GLU A 126 -15.31 0.89 -17.12
N HIS A 127 -14.09 1.43 -17.01
CA HIS A 127 -12.96 0.72 -16.42
C HIS A 127 -13.21 0.32 -14.96
N THR A 128 -13.72 1.25 -14.14
CA THR A 128 -14.02 0.97 -12.74
C THR A 128 -15.14 -0.07 -12.62
N LEU A 129 -16.18 0.05 -13.44
CA LEU A 129 -17.30 -0.89 -13.50
C LEU A 129 -16.84 -2.29 -13.90
N ALA A 130 -16.01 -2.42 -14.95
CA ALA A 130 -15.49 -3.70 -15.41
C ALA A 130 -14.67 -4.45 -14.32
N ILE A 131 -14.05 -3.73 -13.38
CA ILE A 131 -13.31 -4.33 -12.27
C ILE A 131 -14.24 -4.76 -11.14
N ILE A 132 -15.17 -3.90 -10.72
CA ILE A 132 -16.06 -4.19 -9.58
C ILE A 132 -17.17 -5.18 -9.93
N SER A 133 -17.51 -5.32 -11.21
CA SER A 133 -18.48 -6.30 -11.71
C SER A 133 -17.89 -7.71 -11.87
N GLN A 134 -16.59 -7.91 -11.59
CA GLN A 134 -16.00 -9.25 -11.64
C GLN A 134 -16.59 -10.14 -10.53
N PRO A 135 -16.88 -11.42 -10.81
CA PRO A 135 -17.34 -12.36 -9.79
C PRO A 135 -16.38 -12.44 -8.60
N GLY A 136 -16.94 -12.45 -7.39
CA GLY A 136 -16.19 -12.51 -6.14
C GLY A 136 -15.49 -11.22 -5.72
N VAL A 137 -15.76 -10.09 -6.38
CA VAL A 137 -15.27 -8.76 -5.99
C VAL A 137 -16.31 -8.04 -5.13
N GLU A 138 -15.87 -7.57 -3.95
CA GLU A 138 -16.69 -6.79 -3.03
C GLU A 138 -16.03 -5.43 -2.76
N VAL A 139 -16.79 -4.34 -2.89
CA VAL A 139 -16.32 -3.00 -2.54
C VAL A 139 -16.47 -2.80 -1.02
N ARG A 140 -15.35 -2.63 -0.32
CA ARG A 140 -15.31 -2.53 1.16
C ARG A 140 -15.31 -1.10 1.68
N SER A 141 -14.80 -0.16 0.88
CA SER A 141 -14.74 1.25 1.25
C SER A 141 -14.49 2.10 0.02
N PHE A 142 -14.71 3.40 0.17
CA PHE A 142 -14.33 4.40 -0.82
C PHE A 142 -13.48 5.51 -0.20
N THR A 143 -12.72 6.18 -1.05
CA THR A 143 -11.97 7.39 -0.73
C THR A 143 -12.23 8.43 -1.81
N LEU A 144 -12.66 9.62 -1.39
CA LEU A 144 -12.79 10.78 -2.25
C LEU A 144 -11.72 11.82 -1.89
N THR A 145 -11.08 12.36 -2.91
CA THR A 145 -10.29 13.59 -2.84
C THR A 145 -10.93 14.64 -3.74
N ARG A 146 -10.32 15.82 -3.86
CA ARG A 146 -10.81 16.89 -4.76
C ARG A 146 -10.98 16.47 -6.22
N ASN A 147 -10.32 15.42 -6.69
CA ASN A 147 -10.38 15.03 -8.11
C ASN A 147 -10.30 13.52 -8.34
N ARG A 148 -10.17 12.70 -7.29
CA ARG A 148 -10.10 11.25 -7.41
C ARG A 148 -11.10 10.55 -6.53
N LEU A 149 -11.74 9.55 -7.11
CA LEU A 149 -12.55 8.56 -6.44
C LEU A 149 -11.76 7.25 -6.47
N SER A 150 -11.59 6.60 -5.32
CA SER A 150 -10.95 5.29 -5.22
C SER A 150 -11.84 4.36 -4.42
N LEU A 151 -12.09 3.17 -4.96
CA LEU A 151 -12.80 2.09 -4.30
C LEU A 151 -11.79 1.04 -3.83
N SER A 152 -11.81 0.68 -2.56
CA SER A 152 -11.04 -0.45 -2.04
C SER A 152 -11.85 -1.72 -2.22
N ILE A 153 -11.26 -2.73 -2.85
CA ILE A 153 -11.94 -3.96 -3.19
C ILE A 153 -11.29 -5.15 -2.49
N ALA A 154 -12.13 -6.05 -2.01
CA ALA A 154 -11.74 -7.40 -1.62
C ALA A 154 -12.10 -8.34 -2.76
N ARG A 155 -11.23 -9.28 -3.08
CA ARG A 155 -11.52 -10.36 -4.02
C ARG A 155 -11.12 -11.66 -3.37
N GLU A 156 -12.08 -12.57 -3.24
CA GLU A 156 -11.76 -13.93 -2.84
C GLU A 156 -11.03 -14.63 -3.99
N ALA A 157 -9.89 -15.22 -3.67
CA ALA A 157 -9.15 -16.01 -4.64
C ALA A 157 -9.83 -17.37 -4.76
N PRO A 158 -10.16 -17.85 -5.98
CA PRO A 158 -10.71 -19.18 -6.14
C PRO A 158 -9.70 -20.21 -5.64
N GLY A 159 -10.17 -21.19 -4.86
CA GLY A 159 -9.37 -22.37 -4.54
C GLY A 159 -9.10 -23.16 -5.82
N ILE A 160 -7.83 -23.44 -6.10
CA ILE A 160 -7.42 -24.29 -7.23
C ILE A 160 -6.92 -25.60 -6.65
N GLU A 161 -7.61 -26.70 -6.98
CA GLU A 161 -7.09 -28.03 -6.69
C GLU A 161 -5.85 -28.28 -7.56
N CYS A 162 -4.72 -28.48 -6.91
CA CYS A 162 -3.43 -28.65 -7.58
C CYS A 162 -3.18 -30.14 -7.84
N VAL A 163 -2.78 -30.47 -9.06
CA VAL A 163 -2.51 -31.86 -9.50
C VAL A 163 -1.02 -32.22 -9.45
N SER A 164 -0.15 -31.22 -9.40
CA SER A 164 1.30 -31.41 -9.31
C SER A 164 1.97 -30.21 -8.62
N THR A 165 3.29 -30.27 -8.45
CA THR A 165 4.08 -29.22 -7.81
C THR A 165 5.11 -28.64 -8.78
N VAL A 166 5.51 -27.41 -8.53
CA VAL A 166 6.63 -26.77 -9.23
C VAL A 166 7.51 -26.04 -8.23
N GLY A 167 8.81 -26.33 -8.26
CA GLY A 167 9.80 -25.68 -7.41
C GLY A 167 10.26 -24.36 -8.02
N VAL A 168 10.39 -23.33 -7.19
CA VAL A 168 10.93 -22.04 -7.58
C VAL A 168 12.21 -21.76 -6.79
N ASP A 169 13.35 -21.90 -7.46
CA ASP A 169 14.65 -21.53 -6.95
C ASP A 169 14.97 -20.05 -7.26
N ARG A 170 15.44 -19.34 -6.23
CA ARG A 170 15.69 -17.90 -6.29
C ARG A 170 17.18 -17.66 -6.19
N ASN A 171 17.73 -17.07 -7.24
CA ASN A 171 19.12 -16.68 -7.28
C ASN A 171 19.27 -15.18 -7.45
N LEU A 172 20.52 -14.70 -7.38
CA LEU A 172 20.82 -13.28 -7.53
C LEU A 172 20.46 -12.77 -8.93
N ARG A 173 20.76 -13.55 -9.97
CA ARG A 173 20.69 -13.15 -11.37
C ARG A 173 19.58 -13.83 -12.16
N ASN A 174 18.99 -14.88 -11.65
CA ASN A 174 17.91 -15.57 -12.33
C ASN A 174 16.92 -16.12 -11.30
N ARG A 175 15.79 -16.55 -11.83
CA ARG A 175 14.82 -17.37 -11.12
C ARG A 175 14.64 -18.63 -11.96
N THR A 176 14.82 -19.77 -11.32
CA THR A 176 14.63 -21.06 -11.96
C THR A 176 13.31 -21.63 -11.46
N VAL A 177 12.48 -22.11 -12.38
CA VAL A 177 11.20 -22.72 -12.08
C VAL A 177 11.17 -24.06 -12.76
N GLY A 178 10.97 -25.14 -12.02
CA GLY A 178 11.00 -26.47 -12.62
C GLY A 178 10.39 -27.55 -11.75
N ASN A 179 10.11 -28.67 -12.41
CA ASN A 179 9.67 -29.93 -11.84
C ASN A 179 10.49 -31.06 -12.49
N ASP A 180 10.05 -32.31 -12.33
CA ASP A 180 10.76 -33.48 -12.87
C ASP A 180 10.77 -33.53 -14.41
N GLU A 181 9.91 -32.76 -15.08
CA GLU A 181 9.73 -32.79 -16.53
C GLU A 181 10.43 -31.62 -17.25
N GLU A 182 10.37 -30.41 -16.67
CA GLU A 182 10.77 -29.19 -17.35
C GLU A 182 11.40 -28.18 -16.40
N THR A 183 12.39 -27.43 -16.90
CA THR A 183 13.03 -26.33 -16.16
C THR A 183 13.08 -25.06 -17.01
N HIS A 184 12.56 -23.97 -16.45
CA HIS A 184 12.52 -22.64 -17.04
C HIS A 184 13.41 -21.67 -16.28
N HIS A 185 14.19 -20.87 -17.00
CA HIS A 185 15.05 -19.84 -16.43
C HIS A 185 14.58 -18.44 -16.82
N TYR A 186 14.25 -17.63 -15.82
CA TYR A 186 13.93 -16.22 -15.98
C TYR A 186 15.16 -15.37 -15.65
N ASP A 187 15.68 -14.63 -16.63
CA ASP A 187 16.82 -13.73 -16.40
C ASP A 187 16.41 -12.49 -15.59
N LEU A 188 17.07 -12.31 -14.45
CA LEU A 188 16.95 -11.17 -13.54
C LEU A 188 18.28 -10.39 -13.46
N SER A 189 19.25 -10.64 -14.33
CA SER A 189 20.56 -9.98 -14.35
C SER A 189 20.45 -8.45 -14.39
N LYS A 190 19.42 -7.93 -15.08
CA LYS A 190 19.08 -6.51 -15.14
C LYS A 190 18.78 -5.92 -13.76
N THR A 191 18.15 -6.68 -12.86
CA THR A 191 17.89 -6.22 -11.48
C THR A 191 19.19 -5.99 -10.70
N VAL A 192 20.18 -6.86 -10.91
CA VAL A 192 21.51 -6.77 -10.30
C VAL A 192 22.28 -5.58 -10.87
N ARG A 193 22.20 -5.36 -12.20
CA ARG A 193 22.80 -4.19 -12.86
C ARG A 193 22.19 -2.88 -12.32
N ILE A 194 20.86 -2.82 -12.19
CA ILE A 194 20.19 -1.64 -11.61
C ILE A 194 20.68 -1.39 -10.18
N ALA A 195 20.75 -2.44 -9.36
CA ALA A 195 21.23 -2.34 -7.98
C ALA A 195 22.68 -1.84 -7.89
N SER A 196 23.58 -2.38 -8.72
CA SER A 196 25.00 -2.00 -8.72
C SER A 196 25.21 -0.58 -9.21
N THR A 197 24.52 -0.17 -10.29
CA THR A 197 24.56 1.21 -10.80
C THR A 197 24.06 2.20 -9.76
N THR A 198 22.92 1.92 -9.09
CA THR A 198 22.41 2.77 -8.02
C THR A 198 23.42 2.92 -6.88
N MET A 199 24.05 1.82 -6.44
CA MET A 199 25.08 1.89 -5.39
C MET A 199 26.28 2.74 -5.82
N ARG A 200 26.74 2.62 -7.07
CA ARG A 200 27.84 3.42 -7.61
C ARG A 200 27.51 4.91 -7.64
N ILE A 201 26.30 5.27 -8.11
CA ILE A 201 25.84 6.65 -8.13
C ILE A 201 25.78 7.22 -6.72
N VAL A 202 25.17 6.52 -5.77
CA VAL A 202 25.09 6.98 -4.38
C VAL A 202 26.48 7.14 -3.75
N ALA A 203 27.42 6.23 -4.06
CA ALA A 203 28.80 6.30 -3.58
C ALA A 203 29.61 7.46 -4.19
N SER A 204 29.25 7.94 -5.39
CA SER A 204 29.94 9.08 -6.03
C SER A 204 29.59 10.44 -5.42
N PHE A 205 28.57 10.53 -4.55
CA PHE A 205 28.22 11.79 -3.91
C PHE A 205 29.25 12.18 -2.84
N LYS A 206 30.08 13.18 -3.14
CA LYS A 206 31.16 13.68 -2.27
C LYS A 206 30.77 14.85 -1.34
N ARG A 207 29.52 15.32 -1.38
CA ARG A 207 29.09 16.55 -0.66
C ARG A 207 29.08 16.33 0.85
N ASP A 208 29.61 17.27 1.63
CA ASP A 208 29.66 17.13 3.10
C ASP A 208 28.31 17.28 3.80
N ASP A 209 27.30 17.85 3.13
CA ASP A 209 25.94 17.92 3.66
C ASP A 209 25.28 16.53 3.73
N ALA A 210 25.16 15.99 4.94
CA ALA A 210 24.52 14.70 5.21
C ALA A 210 23.01 14.70 4.91
N ARG A 211 22.33 15.83 5.05
CA ARG A 211 20.89 15.98 4.77
C ARG A 211 20.63 15.84 3.27
N ILE A 212 21.38 16.57 2.44
CA ILE A 212 21.25 16.48 0.98
C ILE A 212 21.63 15.09 0.47
N ARG A 213 22.71 14.50 0.99
CA ARG A 213 23.10 13.11 0.65
C ARG A 213 21.98 12.11 0.95
N ARG A 214 21.30 12.24 2.09
CA ARG A 214 20.18 11.38 2.46
C ARG A 214 19.01 11.50 1.49
N VAL A 215 18.64 12.72 1.10
CA VAL A 215 17.57 12.97 0.12
C VAL A 215 17.89 12.35 -1.24
N LEU A 216 19.11 12.55 -1.73
CA LEU A 216 19.57 11.95 -2.99
C LEU A 216 19.59 10.42 -2.90
N ALA A 217 20.14 9.85 -1.82
CA ALA A 217 20.15 8.41 -1.62
C ALA A 217 18.72 7.82 -1.60
N SER A 218 17.76 8.51 -0.97
CA SER A 218 16.33 8.11 -1.00
C SER A 218 15.79 8.10 -2.42
N LYS A 219 15.98 9.20 -3.17
CA LYS A 219 15.53 9.33 -4.57
C LYS A 219 16.04 8.18 -5.45
N TYR A 220 17.33 7.86 -5.36
CA TYR A 220 17.92 6.78 -6.14
C TYR A 220 17.52 5.38 -5.63
N GLY A 221 17.27 5.24 -4.32
CA GLY A 221 16.73 4.01 -3.72
C GLY A 221 15.29 3.72 -4.16
N GLU A 222 14.43 4.73 -4.22
CA GLU A 222 13.06 4.64 -4.74
C GLU A 222 13.07 4.25 -6.22
N ARG A 223 13.89 4.94 -7.03
CA ARG A 223 14.04 4.61 -8.46
C ARG A 223 14.49 3.17 -8.68
N ARG A 224 15.46 2.69 -7.89
CA ARG A 224 15.90 1.30 -7.93
C ARG A 224 14.75 0.35 -7.60
N THR A 225 14.05 0.60 -6.49
CA THR A 225 12.96 -0.26 -6.01
C THR A 225 11.84 -0.36 -7.04
N ALA A 226 11.43 0.76 -7.65
CA ALA A 226 10.42 0.79 -8.69
C ALA A 226 10.84 -0.04 -9.92
N ARG A 227 12.07 0.16 -10.43
CA ARG A 227 12.57 -0.55 -11.61
C ARG A 227 12.75 -2.05 -11.36
N THR A 228 13.34 -2.43 -10.22
CA THR A 228 13.52 -3.83 -9.85
C THR A 228 12.17 -4.50 -9.59
N GLY A 229 11.24 -3.81 -8.94
CA GLY A 229 9.88 -4.29 -8.68
C GLY A 229 9.13 -4.62 -9.97
N HIS A 230 9.21 -3.76 -10.99
CA HIS A 230 8.59 -4.03 -12.29
C HIS A 230 9.13 -5.29 -12.96
N LEU A 231 10.46 -5.48 -12.99
CA LEU A 231 11.07 -6.67 -13.59
C LEU A 231 10.71 -7.96 -12.84
N LEU A 232 10.75 -7.92 -11.51
CA LEU A 232 10.36 -9.05 -10.68
C LEU A 232 8.88 -9.37 -10.85
N HIS A 233 8.03 -8.34 -10.94
CA HIS A 233 6.60 -8.51 -11.12
C HIS A 233 6.27 -9.21 -12.43
N THR A 234 6.92 -8.83 -13.54
CA THR A 234 6.70 -9.52 -14.82
C THR A 234 7.08 -10.99 -14.72
N ALA A 235 8.24 -11.31 -14.14
CA ALA A 235 8.68 -12.69 -13.98
C ALA A 235 7.76 -13.50 -13.05
N THR A 236 7.39 -12.96 -11.88
CA THR A 236 6.49 -13.67 -10.95
C THR A 236 5.10 -13.85 -11.52
N LYS A 237 4.60 -12.87 -12.28
CA LYS A 237 3.31 -12.94 -12.95
C LYS A 237 3.28 -14.11 -13.93
N THR A 238 4.28 -14.24 -14.80
CA THR A 238 4.36 -15.36 -15.75
C THR A 238 4.42 -16.70 -15.03
N VAL A 239 5.23 -16.84 -13.97
CA VAL A 239 5.31 -18.08 -13.19
C VAL A 239 3.95 -18.47 -12.60
N VAL A 240 3.24 -17.50 -12.00
CA VAL A 240 1.91 -17.75 -11.43
C VAL A 240 0.89 -18.09 -12.51
N GLU A 241 0.91 -17.40 -13.65
CA GLU A 241 0.01 -17.69 -14.78
C GLU A 241 0.22 -19.11 -15.31
N THR A 242 1.46 -19.54 -15.51
CA THR A 242 1.78 -20.91 -15.92
C THR A 242 1.35 -21.93 -14.87
N ALA A 243 1.62 -21.68 -13.59
CA ALA A 243 1.23 -22.59 -12.51
C ALA A 243 -0.30 -22.73 -12.40
N VAL A 244 -1.05 -21.64 -12.57
CA VAL A 244 -2.52 -21.69 -12.60
C VAL A 244 -3.02 -22.49 -13.80
N GLN A 245 -2.46 -22.27 -15.00
CA GLN A 245 -2.83 -23.02 -16.20
C GLN A 245 -2.57 -24.52 -16.06
N ARG A 246 -1.43 -24.89 -15.47
CA ARG A 246 -1.03 -26.29 -15.25
C ARG A 246 -1.59 -26.91 -13.95
N ARG A 247 -2.37 -26.14 -13.16
CA ARG A 247 -2.87 -26.52 -11.82
C ARG A 247 -1.75 -27.04 -10.91
N GLN A 248 -0.66 -26.28 -10.85
CA GLN A 248 0.53 -26.62 -10.06
C GLN A 248 0.60 -25.82 -8.75
N ALA A 249 0.92 -26.51 -7.67
CA ALA A 249 1.28 -25.88 -6.41
C ALA A 249 2.71 -25.34 -6.49
N ILE A 250 2.89 -24.05 -6.19
CA ILE A 250 4.20 -23.39 -6.21
C ILE A 250 4.90 -23.65 -4.88
N VAL A 251 6.05 -24.32 -4.93
CA VAL A 251 6.92 -24.57 -3.78
C VAL A 251 8.06 -23.55 -3.78
N LEU A 252 8.23 -22.86 -2.66
CA LEU A 252 9.29 -21.88 -2.44
C LEU A 252 10.14 -22.32 -1.25
N GLU A 253 11.45 -22.17 -1.36
CA GLU A 253 12.38 -22.30 -0.23
C GLU A 253 12.07 -21.27 0.88
N ASP A 254 12.32 -21.62 2.14
CA ASP A 254 12.31 -20.65 3.25
C ASP A 254 13.72 -20.07 3.46
N ILE A 255 13.89 -18.81 3.07
CA ILE A 255 15.14 -18.05 3.24
C ILE A 255 14.99 -16.91 4.24
N LEU A 256 14.04 -17.02 5.18
CA LEU A 256 13.95 -16.11 6.31
C LEU A 256 15.29 -16.03 7.04
N GLY A 257 15.81 -14.81 7.16
CA GLY A 257 17.09 -14.59 7.84
C GLY A 257 18.35 -14.77 6.98
N ILE A 258 18.24 -15.05 5.67
CA ILE A 258 19.42 -15.15 4.77
C ILE A 258 20.33 -13.92 4.81
N ARG A 259 19.78 -12.72 5.12
CA ARG A 259 20.57 -11.50 5.32
C ARG A 259 21.52 -11.54 6.51
N ARG A 260 21.26 -12.40 7.51
CA ARG A 260 22.13 -12.58 8.69
C ARG A 260 23.50 -13.14 8.28
N LEU A 261 23.53 -13.98 7.24
CA LEU A 261 24.76 -14.53 6.67
C LEU A 261 25.68 -13.46 6.08
N TYR A 262 25.16 -12.27 5.74
CA TYR A 262 25.90 -11.19 5.06
C TYR A 262 26.05 -9.94 5.94
N ARG A 263 26.17 -10.11 7.27
CA ARG A 263 26.40 -9.00 8.21
C ARG A 263 27.86 -8.53 8.22
N LYS A 264 28.11 -7.34 8.78
CA LYS A 264 29.48 -6.87 9.02
C LYS A 264 30.12 -7.73 10.13
N GLY A 265 31.38 -8.14 9.96
CA GLY A 265 32.11 -8.95 10.94
C GLY A 265 32.22 -10.45 10.61
N ASN A 266 31.59 -10.92 9.53
CA ASN A 266 31.58 -12.32 9.11
C ASN A 266 32.77 -12.74 8.19
N GLY A 267 33.89 -12.01 8.20
CA GLY A 267 35.04 -12.26 7.32
C GLY A 267 34.83 -11.97 5.82
N GLN A 268 33.59 -11.73 5.35
CA GLN A 268 33.34 -11.49 3.93
C GLN A 268 33.71 -10.07 3.48
N GLY A 269 34.25 -9.96 2.26
CA GLY A 269 34.65 -8.69 1.66
C GLY A 269 33.49 -7.71 1.42
N ARG A 270 33.81 -6.39 1.44
CA ARG A 270 32.83 -5.30 1.27
C ARG A 270 32.02 -5.40 -0.03
N ARG A 271 32.66 -5.83 -1.13
CA ARG A 271 32.01 -6.00 -2.45
C ARG A 271 30.96 -7.11 -2.43
N HIS A 272 31.30 -8.28 -1.88
CA HIS A 272 30.40 -9.42 -1.77
C HIS A 272 29.19 -9.07 -0.90
N ARG A 273 29.43 -8.44 0.26
CA ARG A 273 28.38 -7.98 1.18
C ARG A 273 27.42 -7.00 0.51
N GLY A 274 27.94 -5.99 -0.18
CA GLY A 274 27.12 -5.00 -0.93
C GLY A 274 26.25 -5.65 -1.99
N ARG A 275 26.76 -6.67 -2.69
CA ARG A 275 26.00 -7.44 -3.67
C ARG A 275 24.84 -8.22 -3.04
N MET A 276 25.11 -8.98 -1.97
CA MET A 276 24.11 -9.83 -1.32
C MET A 276 23.06 -9.02 -0.55
N THR A 277 23.45 -7.93 0.10
CA THR A 277 22.48 -6.99 0.71
C THR A 277 21.60 -6.31 -0.33
N GLY A 278 22.08 -6.20 -1.57
CA GLY A 278 21.31 -5.68 -2.69
C GLY A 278 20.36 -6.69 -3.35
N TRP A 279 20.39 -7.95 -2.95
CA TRP A 279 19.54 -8.98 -3.52
C TRP A 279 18.08 -8.81 -3.07
N SER A 280 17.17 -8.88 -4.05
CA SER A 280 15.73 -8.66 -3.90
C SER A 280 14.93 -9.94 -3.64
N PHE A 281 15.52 -10.92 -2.94
CA PHE A 281 14.91 -12.24 -2.72
C PHE A 281 13.49 -12.19 -2.12
N SER A 282 13.27 -11.32 -1.13
CA SER A 282 12.01 -11.22 -0.40
C SER A 282 10.90 -10.54 -1.19
N MET A 283 11.24 -9.73 -2.20
CA MET A 283 10.23 -9.02 -2.99
C MET A 283 9.46 -9.95 -3.93
N ALA A 284 10.01 -11.12 -4.21
CA ALA A 284 9.45 -12.03 -5.20
C ALA A 284 8.62 -13.16 -4.58
N GLN A 285 8.38 -13.09 -3.26
CA GLN A 285 7.40 -13.87 -2.49
C GLN A 285 6.24 -13.00 -2.00
N ARG A 286 6.39 -11.67 -2.03
CA ARG A 286 5.35 -10.69 -1.67
C ARG A 286 4.43 -10.42 -2.84
#